data_AF-A0A2S6MSQ9-F1
#
_entry.id   AF-A0A2S6MSQ9-F1
#
_cell.length_a   1.000
_cell.length_b   1.000
_cell.length_c   1.000
_cell.angle_alpha   90.00
_cell.angle_beta   90.00
_cell.angle_gamma   90.00
#
_symmetry.space_group_name_H-M   'P 1'
#
loop_
_entity.id
_entity.type
_entity.pdbx_description
1 polymer ?
#
loop_
_entity_poly.entity_id
_entity_poly.type
_entity_poly.pdbx_seq_one_letter_code
_entity_poly.pdbx_strand_id
1 'polypeptide(L)'
;MPYALFCNDAQISKAYPSEADVWKLAYRSGLVVDVSADEERPGPRRVLDNDYEIRPCRVAQGEDPAQNKAEADRQSTMELELNS
;
A
#
# COMPACT_ATOMS: atom_id res chain seq x y z
N MET A 1 5.63 -11.82 -7.64
CA MET A 1 4.37 -11.45 -8.32
C MET A 1 4.05 -10.03 -7.88
N PRO A 2 3.69 -9.10 -8.79
CA PRO A 2 3.49 -7.70 -8.42
C PRO A 2 2.17 -7.50 -7.68
N TYR A 3 2.13 -6.49 -6.82
CA TYR A 3 0.94 -6.10 -6.06
C TYR A 3 0.66 -4.61 -6.24
N ALA A 4 -0.61 -4.24 -6.19
CA ALA A 4 -1.02 -2.84 -6.21
C ALA A 4 -2.16 -2.63 -5.21
N LEU A 5 -2.36 -1.37 -4.83
CA LEU A 5 -3.46 -0.93 -4.01
C LEU A 5 -4.64 -0.56 -4.90
N PHE A 6 -5.80 -1.09 -4.53
CA PHE A 6 -7.08 -0.84 -5.17
C PHE A 6 -7.97 -0.11 -4.19
N CYS A 7 -8.80 0.80 -4.70
CA CYS A 7 -9.89 1.43 -3.96
C CYS A 7 -11.19 1.17 -4.72
N ASN A 8 -12.16 0.50 -4.09
CA ASN A 8 -13.43 0.13 -4.75
C ASN A 8 -13.23 -0.52 -6.14
N ASP A 9 -12.37 -1.54 -6.22
CA ASP A 9 -11.93 -2.23 -7.46
C ASP A 9 -11.17 -1.38 -8.49
N ALA A 10 -10.96 -0.09 -8.26
CA ALA A 10 -10.12 0.76 -9.10
C ALA A 10 -8.66 0.73 -8.62
N GLN A 11 -7.72 0.43 -9.51
CA GLN A 11 -6.30 0.51 -9.17
C GLN A 11 -5.89 1.96 -8.96
N ILE A 12 -5.46 2.31 -7.75
CA ILE A 12 -5.06 3.68 -7.39
C ILE A 12 -3.56 3.83 -7.20
N SER A 13 -2.82 2.73 -6.99
CA SER A 13 -1.36 2.75 -6.92
C SER A 13 -0.70 2.10 -8.12
N LYS A 14 0.56 2.48 -8.33
CA LYS A 14 1.49 1.76 -9.20
C LYS A 14 1.69 0.31 -8.73
N ALA A 15 2.22 -0.54 -9.62
CA ALA A 15 2.58 -1.91 -9.26
C ALA A 15 3.90 -1.96 -8.48
N TYR A 16 3.93 -2.69 -7.37
CA TYR A 16 5.09 -2.90 -6.52
C TYR A 16 5.54 -4.36 -6.57
N PRO A 17 6.82 -4.66 -6.28
CA PRO A 17 7.36 -6.00 -6.45
C PRO A 17 6.85 -6.99 -5.39
N SER A 18 6.41 -6.48 -4.23
CA SER A 18 5.93 -7.28 -3.10
C SER A 18 4.73 -6.63 -2.41
N GLU A 19 3.86 -7.45 -1.82
CA GLU A 19 2.72 -6.99 -1.02
C GLU A 19 3.17 -6.09 0.15
N ALA A 20 4.27 -6.47 0.82
CA ALA A 20 4.84 -5.70 1.93
C ALA A 20 5.25 -4.27 1.53
N ASP A 21 5.61 -4.03 0.26
CA ASP A 21 5.92 -2.69 -0.22
C ASP A 21 4.64 -1.84 -0.38
N VAL A 22 3.54 -2.46 -0.83
CA VAL A 22 2.22 -1.80 -0.89
C VAL A 22 1.69 -1.53 0.52
N TRP A 23 1.86 -2.46 1.45
CA TRP A 23 1.51 -2.25 2.86
C TRP A 23 2.25 -1.07 3.49
N LYS A 24 3.55 -0.93 3.22
CA LYS A 24 4.33 0.22 3.71
C LYS A 24 3.80 1.53 3.14
N LEU A 25 3.46 1.54 1.84
CA LEU A 25 2.86 2.71 1.21
C LEU A 25 1.53 3.06 1.88
N ALA A 26 0.62 2.10 1.97
CA ALA A 26 -0.69 2.31 2.58
C ALA A 26 -0.59 2.77 4.05
N TYR A 27 0.35 2.20 4.81
CA TYR A 27 0.61 2.62 6.18
C TYR A 27 1.11 4.07 6.26
N ARG A 28 2.05 4.46 5.39
CA ARG A 28 2.55 5.85 5.31
C ARG A 28 1.46 6.83 4.89
N SER A 29 0.58 6.42 3.98
CA SER A 29 -0.57 7.22 3.53
C SER A 29 -1.73 7.28 4.54
N GLY A 30 -1.63 6.59 5.69
CA GLY A 30 -2.69 6.57 6.71
C GLY A 30 -3.92 5.73 6.33
N LEU A 31 -3.78 4.83 5.36
CA LEU A 31 -4.87 3.96 4.88
C LEU A 31 -5.00 2.66 5.71
N VAL A 32 -4.09 2.46 6.66
CA VAL A 32 -4.08 1.30 7.54
C VAL A 32 -4.80 1.66 8.83
N VAL A 33 -5.90 0.96 9.10
CA VAL A 33 -6.72 1.09 10.30
C VAL A 33 -6.39 -0.03 11.28
N ASP A 34 -6.40 0.30 12.58
CA ASP A 34 -6.26 -0.69 13.64
C ASP A 34 -7.66 -1.19 14.01
N VAL A 35 -7.95 -2.45 13.70
CA VAL A 35 -9.21 -3.07 14.11
C VAL A 35 -8.98 -3.72 15.47
N SER A 36 -9.85 -3.37 16.41
CA SER A 36 -9.91 -4.05 17.71
C SER A 36 -10.30 -5.51 17.52
N ALA A 37 -9.77 -6.37 18.39
CA ALA A 37 -10.09 -7.78 18.39
C ALA A 37 -11.61 -7.98 18.56
N ASP A 38 -12.26 -8.62 17.58
CA ASP A 38 -13.66 -9.04 17.66
C ASP A 38 -13.73 -10.49 18.15
N GLU A 39 -14.90 -10.92 18.65
CA GLU A 39 -15.12 -12.23 19.30
C GLU A 39 -14.75 -13.42 18.39
N GLU A 40 -14.74 -13.24 17.07
CA GLU A 40 -14.35 -14.29 16.10
C GLU A 40 -12.82 -14.43 15.93
N ARG A 41 -12.02 -13.37 16.17
CA ARG A 41 -10.59 -13.36 15.84
C ARG A 41 -9.75 -12.55 16.85
N PRO A 42 -8.96 -13.21 17.71
CA PRO A 42 -8.23 -12.53 18.76
C PRO A 42 -7.00 -11.77 18.22
N GLY A 43 -6.99 -10.45 18.45
CA GLY A 43 -5.81 -9.59 18.38
C GLY A 43 -6.02 -8.29 17.58
N PRO A 44 -5.42 -7.15 18.02
CA PRO A 44 -5.43 -5.92 17.23
C PRO A 44 -4.71 -6.19 15.90
N ARG A 45 -5.42 -6.02 14.79
CA ARG A 45 -4.87 -6.19 13.45
C ARG A 45 -4.91 -4.88 12.71
N ARG A 46 -3.75 -4.52 12.16
CA ARG A 46 -3.64 -3.48 11.15
C ARG A 46 -4.16 -4.02 9.84
N VAL A 47 -5.34 -3.55 9.42
CA VAL A 47 -5.93 -3.87 8.13
C VAL A 47 -6.03 -2.61 7.30
N LEU A 48 -6.27 -2.75 6.01
CA LEU A 48 -6.64 -1.60 5.19
C LEU A 48 -8.08 -1.21 5.49
N ASP A 49 -8.37 0.08 5.37
CA ASP A 49 -9.76 0.54 5.39
C ASP A 49 -10.60 -0.27 4.38
N ASN A 50 -11.90 -0.46 4.64
CA ASN A 50 -12.78 -1.34 3.85
C ASN A 50 -12.85 -0.92 2.38
N ASP A 51 -12.59 0.35 2.09
CA ASP A 51 -12.54 0.87 0.74
C ASP A 51 -11.27 0.45 -0.02
N TYR A 52 -10.24 -0.04 0.67
CA TYR A 52 -8.91 -0.31 0.12
C TYR A 52 -8.50 -1.78 0.23
N GLU A 53 -7.89 -2.29 -0.85
CA GLU A 53 -7.47 -3.68 -0.91
C GLU A 53 -6.13 -3.82 -1.64
N ILE A 54 -5.24 -4.68 -1.14
CA ILE A 54 -4.01 -5.04 -1.85
C ILE A 54 -4.26 -6.33 -2.61
N ARG A 55 -4.13 -6.27 -3.93
CA ARG A 55 -4.35 -7.43 -4.80
C ARG A 55 -3.17 -7.62 -5.73
N PRO A 56 -2.87 -8.88 -6.11
CA PRO A 56 -1.88 -9.15 -7.14
C PRO A 56 -2.34 -8.51 -8.44
N CYS A 57 -1.47 -7.72 -9.06
CA CYS A 57 -1.76 -6.99 -10.29
C CYS A 57 -0.72 -7.32 -11.37
N ARG A 58 -1.09 -7.10 -12.62
CA ARG A 58 -0.13 -7.15 -13.74
C ARG A 58 0.60 -5.82 -13.80
N VAL A 59 1.90 -5.89 -14.00
CA VAL A 59 2.71 -4.70 -14.33
C VAL A 59 2.20 -4.15 -15.65
N ALA A 60 1.86 -2.86 -15.71
CA ALA A 60 1.49 -2.23 -16.96
C ALA A 60 2.69 -2.23 -17.92
N GLN A 61 2.44 -2.20 -19.24
CA GLN A 61 3.53 -2.15 -20.21
C GLN A 61 4.37 -0.88 -20.00
N GLY A 62 5.66 -1.07 -19.70
CA GLY A 62 6.59 0.03 -19.45
C GLY A 62 6.68 0.47 -17.99
N GLU A 63 5.90 -0.11 -17.08
CA GLU A 63 6.15 0.05 -15.65
C GLU A 63 7.23 -0.93 -15.18
N ASP A 64 8.07 -0.47 -14.26
CA ASP A 64 9.02 -1.31 -13.54
C ASP A 64 8.71 -1.25 -12.04
N PRO A 65 8.30 -2.38 -11.41
CA PRO A 65 7.93 -2.38 -10.00
C PRO A 65 9.07 -1.96 -9.07
N ALA A 66 10.32 -2.28 -9.43
CA ALA A 66 11.47 -1.89 -8.62
C ALA A 66 11.71 -0.37 -8.70
N GLN A 67 11.53 0.24 -9.87
CA GLN A 67 11.54 1.69 -10.01
C GLN A 67 10.40 2.35 -9.24
N ASN A 68 9.18 1.80 -9.30
CA ASN A 68 8.03 2.31 -8.55
C ASN A 68 8.28 2.33 -7.04
N LYS A 69 8.91 1.27 -6.51
CA LYS A 69 9.37 1.22 -5.12
C LYS A 69 10.40 2.31 -4.81
N ALA A 70 11.42 2.44 -5.67
CA ALA A 70 12.48 3.42 -5.47
C ALA A 70 11.96 4.87 -5.51
N GLU A 71 10.99 5.15 -6.38
CA GLU A 71 10.34 6.46 -6.48
C GLU A 71 9.46 6.76 -5.27
N ALA A 72 8.65 5.80 -4.83
CA ALA A 72 7.80 5.96 -3.65
C ALA A 72 8.62 6.23 -2.38
N ASP A 73 9.78 5.59 -2.23
CA ASP A 73 10.69 5.82 -1.11
C ASP A 73 11.36 7.21 -1.16
N ARG A 74 11.75 7.65 -2.37
CA ARG A 74 12.26 9.01 -2.58
C ARG A 74 11.21 10.07 -2.28
N GLN A 75 9.99 9.92 -2.78
CA GLN A 75 8.89 10.85 -2.50
C GLN A 75 8.57 10.89 -1.00
N SER A 76 8.50 9.73 -0.33
CA SER A 76 8.29 9.68 1.13
C SER A 76 9.37 10.44 1.91
N THR A 77 10.62 10.37 1.47
CA THR A 77 11.73 11.10 2.09
C THR A 77 11.56 12.60 1.93
N MET A 78 11.21 13.05 0.71
CA MET A 78 11.01 14.46 0.39
C MET A 78 9.79 15.07 1.11
N GLU A 79 8.69 14.32 1.24
CA GLU A 79 7.50 14.80 1.95
C GLU A 79 7.73 14.97 3.45
N LEU A 80 8.58 14.13 4.07
CA LEU A 80 8.99 14.32 5.48
C LEU A 80 9.82 15.60 5.66
N GLU A 81 10.69 15.93 4.71
CA GLU A 81 11.54 17.12 4.75
C GLU A 81 10.76 18.43 4.52
N LEU A 82 9.69 18.38 3.71
CA LEU A 82 8.84 19.54 3.41
C LEU A 82 7.78 19.84 4.47
N ASN A 83 7.45 18.87 5.33
CA ASN A 83 6.45 19.00 6.39
C ASN A 83 7.09 19.19 7.80
N SER A 84 8.36 19.62 7.86
CA SER A 84 9.10 19.94 9.10
C SER A 84 9.12 21.43 9.41
#